data_AF-A0A3G8XK06-F1
#
_entry.id   AF-A0A3G8XK06-F1
#
_cell.length_a   1.000
_cell.length_b   1.000
_cell.length_c   1.000
_cell.angle_alpha   90.00
_cell.angle_beta   90.00
_cell.angle_gamma   90.00
#
_symmetry.space_group_name_H-M   'P 1'
#
loop_
_entity.id
_entity.type
_entity.pdbx_description
1 polymer ?
#
loop_
_entity_poly.entity_id
_entity_poly.type
_entity_poly.pdbx_seq_one_letter_code
_entity_poly.pdbx_strand_id
1 'polypeptide(L)'
;MANKTTDMSKIRKVLKFYSNGKSKLFISNYLSLSRNTVKKYISLFEVLGLSFEIINEKTDAELELLFSHTTEESVSPKLQTLYDYFPVMERELKKVGVTIYRTWEQYIALYPDGFQITQFRHHYKIWAKRVNPVMHMNHKSGDKMYVDYAGKTLL
;
A
#
# COMPACT_ATOMS: atom_id res chain seq x y z
N MET A 1 0.31 -7.91 14.51
CA MET A 1 1.36 -8.95 14.50
C MET A 1 2.59 -8.35 13.86
N ALA A 2 3.74 -8.40 14.53
CA ALA A 2 4.97 -7.71 14.12
C ALA A 2 5.39 -8.13 12.70
N ASN A 3 5.72 -7.16 11.85
CA ASN A 3 6.33 -7.36 10.53
C ASN A 3 7.74 -7.95 10.70
N LYS A 4 7.85 -9.22 11.09
CA LYS A 4 9.12 -9.91 11.17
C LYS A 4 9.56 -10.20 9.74
N THR A 5 10.69 -9.62 9.33
CA THR A 5 11.31 -9.89 8.03
C THR A 5 11.56 -11.40 7.94
N THR A 6 11.08 -11.99 6.86
CA THR A 6 11.33 -13.40 6.58
C THR A 6 12.80 -13.57 6.21
N ASP A 7 13.50 -14.39 6.97
CA ASP A 7 14.92 -14.70 6.76
C ASP A 7 15.19 -15.15 5.30
N MET A 8 16.14 -14.48 4.64
CA MET A 8 16.56 -14.77 3.26
C MET A 8 17.06 -16.20 3.10
N SER A 9 17.58 -16.82 4.16
CA SER A 9 17.96 -18.23 4.15
C SER A 9 16.76 -19.15 3.87
N LYS A 10 15.56 -18.81 4.38
CA LYS A 10 14.32 -19.55 4.11
C LYS A 10 13.80 -19.26 2.71
N ILE A 11 13.93 -18.03 2.23
CA ILE A 11 13.51 -17.64 0.88
C ILE A 11 14.37 -18.36 -0.17
N ARG A 12 15.68 -18.46 0.03
CA ARG A 12 16.58 -19.26 -0.83
C ARG A 12 16.09 -20.72 -0.91
N LYS A 13 15.65 -21.31 0.20
CA LYS A 13 15.06 -22.66 0.22
C LYS A 13 13.70 -22.73 -0.51
N VAL A 14 12.85 -21.72 -0.40
CA VAL A 14 11.60 -21.62 -1.17
C VAL A 14 11.90 -21.72 -2.67
N LEU A 15 12.84 -20.91 -3.16
CA LEU A 15 13.20 -20.87 -4.57
C LEU A 15 13.88 -22.16 -5.04
N LYS A 16 14.69 -22.79 -4.18
CA LYS A 16 15.28 -24.10 -4.44
C LYS A 16 14.21 -25.17 -4.65
N PHE A 17 13.25 -25.26 -3.74
CA PHE A 17 12.18 -26.25 -3.84
C PHE A 17 11.25 -25.98 -5.03
N TYR A 18 10.99 -24.70 -5.32
CA TYR A 18 10.20 -24.31 -6.49
C TYR A 18 10.88 -24.73 -7.79
N SER A 19 12.18 -24.45 -7.93
CA SER A 19 12.98 -24.85 -9.10
C SER A 19 13.08 -26.36 -9.27
N ASN A 20 12.99 -27.13 -8.17
CA ASN A 20 12.90 -28.58 -8.17
C ASN A 20 11.48 -29.13 -8.42
N GLY A 21 10.52 -28.29 -8.82
CA GLY A 21 9.16 -28.70 -9.16
C GLY A 21 8.24 -29.03 -7.97
N LYS A 22 8.60 -28.64 -6.74
CA LYS A 22 7.72 -28.86 -5.57
C LYS A 22 6.55 -27.89 -5.57
N SER A 23 5.39 -28.36 -5.11
CA SER A 23 4.18 -27.54 -5.06
C SER A 23 4.29 -26.41 -4.02
N LYS A 24 3.65 -25.26 -4.31
CA LYS A 24 3.57 -24.10 -3.40
C LYS A 24 3.01 -24.49 -2.02
N LEU A 25 2.08 -25.45 -1.99
CA LEU A 25 1.51 -26.00 -0.76
C LEU A 25 2.54 -26.78 0.05
N PHE A 26 3.29 -27.68 -0.59
CA PHE A 26 4.35 -28.44 0.06
C PHE A 26 5.38 -27.51 0.70
N ILE A 27 5.85 -26.50 -0.05
CA ILE A 27 6.87 -25.55 0.40
C ILE A 27 6.39 -24.76 1.63
N SER A 28 5.15 -24.28 1.60
CA SER A 28 4.53 -23.55 2.70
C SER A 28 4.50 -24.39 3.99
N ASN A 29 4.07 -25.65 3.89
CA ASN A 29 4.01 -26.56 5.03
C ASN A 29 5.41 -26.94 5.54
N TYR A 30 6.35 -27.22 4.62
CA TYR A 30 7.69 -27.68 4.97
C TYR A 30 8.56 -26.60 5.63
N LEU A 31 8.47 -25.35 5.17
CA LEU A 31 9.26 -24.24 5.71
C LEU A 31 8.53 -23.43 6.80
N SER A 32 7.31 -23.84 7.16
CA SER A 32 6.42 -23.11 8.07
C SER A 32 6.28 -21.64 7.69
N LEU A 33 6.05 -21.38 6.40
CA LEU A 33 5.84 -20.05 5.83
C LEU A 33 4.39 -19.91 5.39
N SER A 34 3.83 -18.69 5.51
CA SER A 34 2.49 -18.44 4.99
C SER A 34 2.43 -18.67 3.48
N ARG A 35 1.30 -19.18 2.98
CA ARG A 35 1.08 -19.36 1.54
C ARG A 35 1.26 -18.05 0.75
N ASN A 36 0.90 -16.92 1.36
CA ASN A 36 1.04 -15.60 0.75
C ASN A 36 2.51 -15.20 0.60
N THR A 37 3.34 -15.48 1.61
CA THR A 37 4.79 -15.27 1.55
C THR A 37 5.43 -16.09 0.44
N VAL A 38 5.10 -17.39 0.38
CA VAL A 38 5.63 -18.30 -0.66
C VAL A 38 5.21 -17.82 -2.05
N LYS A 39 3.94 -17.46 -2.24
CA LYS A 39 3.44 -16.91 -3.51
C LYS A 39 4.18 -15.62 -3.89
N LYS A 40 4.36 -14.69 -2.95
CA LYS A 40 5.05 -13.41 -3.18
C LYS A 40 6.47 -13.64 -3.69
N TYR A 41 7.29 -14.43 -3.01
CA TYR A 41 8.68 -14.63 -3.45
C TYR A 41 8.80 -15.43 -4.75
N ILE A 42 7.88 -16.37 -5.00
CA ILE A 42 7.84 -17.08 -6.29
C ILE A 42 7.45 -16.12 -7.42
N SER A 43 6.45 -15.24 -7.23
CA SER A 43 6.10 -14.27 -8.27
C SER A 43 7.22 -13.28 -8.54
N LEU A 44 7.94 -12.84 -7.49
CA LEU A 44 9.11 -11.98 -7.68
C LEU A 44 10.20 -12.71 -8.47
N PHE A 45 10.46 -13.97 -8.15
CA PHE A 45 11.41 -14.81 -8.87
C PHE A 45 11.05 -14.99 -10.36
N GLU A 46 9.76 -15.22 -10.65
CA GLU A 46 9.25 -15.34 -12.03
C GLU A 46 9.41 -14.02 -12.80
N VAL A 47 9.12 -12.88 -12.16
CA VAL A 47 9.28 -11.54 -12.78
C VAL A 47 10.74 -11.22 -13.08
N LEU A 48 11.66 -11.64 -12.21
CA LEU A 48 13.10 -11.43 -12.40
C LEU A 48 13.69 -12.29 -13.51
N GLY A 49 13.05 -13.41 -13.87
CA GLY A 49 13.51 -14.30 -14.95
C GLY A 49 14.90 -14.90 -14.73
N LEU A 50 15.43 -14.87 -13.50
CA LEU A 50 16.76 -15.37 -13.17
C LEU A 50 16.73 -16.88 -12.92
N SER A 51 17.83 -17.57 -13.21
CA SER A 51 18.00 -18.97 -12.80
C SER A 51 18.26 -19.07 -11.30
N PHE A 52 17.92 -20.22 -10.70
CA PHE A 52 18.17 -20.47 -9.28
C PHE A 52 19.66 -20.42 -8.93
N GLU A 53 20.54 -20.84 -9.84
CA GLU A 53 22.00 -20.84 -9.63
C GLU A 53 22.52 -19.42 -9.34
N ILE A 54 22.08 -18.44 -10.15
CA ILE A 54 22.43 -17.02 -9.99
C ILE A 54 21.93 -16.47 -8.64
N ILE A 55 20.78 -16.93 -8.15
CA ILE A 55 20.24 -16.53 -6.85
C ILE A 55 20.99 -17.18 -5.70
N ASN A 56 21.44 -18.41 -5.88
CA ASN A 56 22.16 -19.16 -4.86
C ASN A 56 23.57 -18.59 -4.62
N GLU A 57 24.20 -18.00 -5.65
CA GLU A 57 25.49 -17.33 -5.55
C GLU A 57 25.41 -15.96 -4.86
N LYS A 58 24.22 -15.33 -4.83
CA LYS A 58 24.03 -14.03 -4.17
C LYS A 58 24.03 -14.15 -2.66
N THR A 59 24.65 -13.18 -2.02
CA THR A 59 24.62 -12.99 -0.57
C THR A 59 23.21 -12.62 -0.10
N ASP A 60 22.94 -12.85 1.19
CA ASP A 60 21.62 -12.55 1.76
C ASP A 60 21.27 -11.05 1.61
N ALA A 61 22.26 -10.15 1.76
CA ALA A 61 22.06 -8.70 1.58
C ALA A 61 21.70 -8.33 0.13
N GLU A 62 22.33 -8.95 -0.87
CA GLU A 62 21.99 -8.74 -2.28
C GLU A 62 20.60 -9.28 -2.62
N LEU A 63 20.20 -10.39 -2.01
CA LEU A 63 18.83 -10.92 -2.16
C LEU A 63 17.80 -9.97 -1.54
N GLU A 64 18.07 -9.40 -0.36
CA GLU A 64 17.18 -8.40 0.24
C GLU A 64 17.02 -7.18 -0.66
N LEU A 65 18.12 -6.67 -1.24
CA LEU A 65 18.08 -5.55 -2.17
C LEU A 65 17.28 -5.90 -3.43
N LEU A 66 17.54 -7.05 -4.02
CA LEU A 66 16.90 -7.51 -5.25
C LEU A 66 15.38 -7.74 -5.07
N PHE A 67 14.97 -8.31 -3.94
CA PHE A 67 13.55 -8.51 -3.63
C PHE A 67 12.86 -7.25 -3.10
N SER A 68 13.57 -6.30 -2.49
CA SER A 68 12.98 -5.03 -2.03
C SER A 68 12.69 -4.07 -3.18
N HIS A 69 13.56 -3.94 -4.19
CA HIS A 69 13.28 -3.10 -5.36
C HIS A 69 12.13 -3.62 -6.22
N THR A 70 11.93 -4.93 -6.28
CA THR A 70 10.80 -5.53 -7.00
C THR A 70 9.48 -5.47 -6.19
N THR A 71 9.51 -4.98 -4.93
CA THR A 71 8.30 -4.72 -4.12
C THR A 71 7.68 -3.35 -4.33
N GLU A 72 8.04 -2.64 -5.39
CA GLU A 72 7.10 -1.70 -5.99
C GLU A 72 5.90 -2.52 -6.47
N GLU A 73 4.96 -2.76 -5.56
CA GLU A 73 3.66 -3.34 -5.88
C GLU A 73 3.13 -2.55 -7.05
N SER A 74 3.14 -3.16 -8.24
CA SER A 74 2.53 -2.58 -9.42
C SER A 74 1.09 -2.26 -9.03
N VAL A 75 0.82 -0.98 -8.85
CA VAL A 75 -0.50 -0.50 -8.44
C VAL A 75 -1.44 -1.04 -9.50
N SER A 76 -2.41 -1.86 -9.09
CA SER A 76 -3.38 -2.42 -10.03
C SER A 76 -3.94 -1.30 -10.90
N PRO A 77 -4.11 -1.48 -12.22
CA PRO A 77 -4.63 -0.44 -13.10
C PRO A 77 -5.90 0.22 -12.55
N LYS A 78 -6.79 -0.57 -11.93
CA LYS A 78 -8.01 -0.12 -11.26
C LYS A 78 -7.74 0.81 -10.07
N LEU A 79 -6.70 0.52 -9.28
CA LEU A 79 -6.29 1.33 -8.14
C LEU A 79 -5.58 2.62 -8.61
N GLN A 80 -4.85 2.55 -9.72
CA GLN A 80 -4.24 3.73 -10.33
C GLN A 80 -5.33 4.70 -10.81
N THR A 81 -6.33 4.23 -11.56
CA THR A 81 -7.47 5.05 -11.98
C THR A 81 -8.20 5.69 -10.81
N LEU A 82 -8.32 4.98 -9.69
CA LEU A 82 -8.92 5.52 -8.47
C LEU A 82 -8.06 6.64 -7.86
N TYR A 83 -6.74 6.46 -7.79
CA TYR A 83 -5.82 7.47 -7.28
C TYR A 83 -5.73 8.70 -8.18
N ASP A 84 -5.85 8.54 -9.50
CA ASP A 84 -5.90 9.65 -10.45
C ASP A 84 -7.20 10.46 -10.32
N TYR A 85 -8.29 9.84 -9.86
CA TYR A 85 -9.57 10.50 -9.62
C TYR A 85 -9.59 11.35 -8.34
N PHE A 86 -8.85 10.96 -7.29
CA PHE A 86 -8.90 11.64 -5.98
C PHE A 86 -8.50 13.13 -5.98
N PRO A 87 -7.48 13.59 -6.73
CA PRO A 87 -7.17 15.03 -6.85
C PRO A 87 -8.32 15.88 -7.41
N VAL A 88 -9.15 15.30 -8.28
CA VAL A 88 -10.33 16.00 -8.82
C VAL A 88 -11.45 16.01 -7.78
N MET A 89 -11.70 14.87 -7.15
CA MET A 89 -12.66 14.74 -6.06
C MET A 89 -12.36 15.69 -4.89
N GLU A 90 -11.10 15.83 -4.48
CA GLU A 90 -10.71 16.72 -3.36
C GLU A 90 -11.03 18.19 -3.66
N ARG A 91 -10.87 18.62 -4.92
CA ARG A 91 -11.27 19.96 -5.37
C ARG A 91 -12.79 20.14 -5.33
N GLU A 92 -13.54 19.14 -5.75
CA GLU A 92 -15.01 19.15 -5.71
C GLU A 92 -15.56 19.15 -4.28
N LEU A 93 -14.94 18.41 -3.35
CA LEU A 93 -15.36 18.34 -1.94
C LEU A 93 -15.25 19.67 -1.19
N LYS A 94 -14.50 20.65 -1.71
CA LYS A 94 -14.46 22.01 -1.15
C LYS A 94 -15.71 22.84 -1.46
N LYS A 95 -16.55 22.40 -2.41
CA LYS A 95 -17.80 23.08 -2.77
C LYS A 95 -18.92 22.70 -1.81
N VAL A 96 -19.83 23.66 -1.58
CA VAL A 96 -20.98 23.47 -0.68
C VAL A 96 -21.91 22.37 -1.21
N GLY A 97 -22.31 21.44 -0.34
CA GLY A 97 -23.27 20.38 -0.66
C GLY A 97 -22.70 19.20 -1.45
N VAL A 98 -21.37 19.12 -1.65
CA VAL A 98 -20.72 17.96 -2.24
C VAL A 98 -20.34 16.97 -1.15
N THR A 99 -20.71 15.70 -1.32
CA THR A 99 -20.40 14.62 -0.38
C THR A 99 -19.55 13.55 -1.06
N ILE A 100 -18.78 12.81 -0.25
CA ILE A 100 -17.99 11.66 -0.73
C ILE A 100 -18.87 10.62 -1.44
N TYR A 101 -20.12 10.46 -0.99
CA TYR A 101 -21.07 9.56 -1.63
C TYR A 101 -21.43 10.04 -3.04
N ARG A 102 -21.74 11.33 -3.20
CA ARG A 102 -22.08 11.91 -4.50
C ARG A 102 -20.92 11.85 -5.50
N THR A 103 -19.69 12.07 -5.05
CA THR A 103 -18.50 11.91 -5.92
C THR A 103 -18.24 10.44 -6.27
N TRP A 104 -18.55 9.51 -5.36
CA TRP A 104 -18.48 8.08 -5.65
C TRP A 104 -19.53 7.65 -6.69
N GLU A 105 -20.75 8.18 -6.65
CA GLU A 105 -21.79 7.90 -7.66
C GLU A 105 -21.31 8.32 -9.06
N GLN A 106 -20.63 9.47 -9.17
CA GLN A 106 -20.04 9.92 -10.43
C GLN A 106 -18.88 9.01 -10.88
N TYR A 107 -18.04 8.58 -9.94
CA TYR A 107 -16.94 7.66 -10.22
C TYR A 107 -17.44 6.30 -10.73
N ILE A 108 -18.42 5.68 -10.09
CA ILE A 108 -18.91 4.36 -10.49
C ILE A 108 -19.70 4.41 -11.81
N ALA A 109 -20.33 5.56 -12.12
CA ALA A 109 -20.96 5.78 -13.42
C ALA A 109 -19.92 5.83 -14.57
N LEU A 110 -18.73 6.39 -14.32
CA LEU A 110 -17.63 6.42 -15.28
C LEU A 110 -16.87 5.10 -15.35
N TYR A 111 -16.76 4.40 -14.22
CA TYR A 111 -16.03 3.15 -14.08
C TYR A 111 -16.94 2.08 -13.44
N PRO A 112 -17.79 1.39 -14.23
CA PRO A 112 -18.71 0.38 -13.71
C PRO A 112 -18.00 -0.77 -12.96
N ASP A 113 -16.82 -1.15 -13.44
CA ASP A 113 -15.95 -2.13 -12.79
C ASP A 113 -15.07 -1.53 -11.67
N GLY A 114 -15.42 -0.34 -11.18
CA GLY A 114 -14.68 0.44 -10.20
C GLY A 114 -14.77 -0.11 -8.77
N PHE A 115 -14.15 0.61 -7.82
CA PHE A 115 -14.28 0.29 -6.40
C PHE A 115 -15.65 0.71 -5.84
N GLN A 116 -16.28 -0.22 -5.13
CA GLN A 116 -17.56 0.04 -4.44
C GLN A 116 -17.35 0.95 -3.22
N ILE A 117 -18.43 1.56 -2.73
CA ILE A 117 -18.41 2.67 -1.76
C ILE A 117 -17.49 2.44 -0.55
N THR A 118 -17.49 1.25 0.04
CA THR A 118 -16.66 0.92 1.22
C THR A 118 -15.16 0.94 0.89
N GLN A 119 -14.78 0.31 -0.22
CA GLN A 119 -13.38 0.27 -0.67
C GLN A 119 -12.93 1.65 -1.15
N PHE A 120 -13.81 2.37 -1.85
CA PHE A 120 -13.57 3.74 -2.28
C PHE A 120 -13.24 4.66 -1.10
N ARG A 121 -14.07 4.66 -0.04
CA ARG A 121 -13.83 5.43 1.19
C ARG A 121 -12.53 5.03 1.88
N HIS A 122 -12.23 3.73 1.93
CA HIS A 122 -11.00 3.21 2.54
C HIS A 122 -9.76 3.74 1.81
N HIS A 123 -9.71 3.61 0.49
CA HIS A 123 -8.60 4.11 -0.33
C HIS A 123 -8.49 5.64 -0.27
N TYR A 124 -9.61 6.37 -0.28
CA TYR A 124 -9.60 7.83 -0.12
C TYR A 124 -8.99 8.25 1.22
N LYS A 125 -9.35 7.57 2.32
CA LYS A 125 -8.78 7.86 3.65
C LYS A 125 -7.27 7.61 3.70
N ILE A 126 -6.77 6.55 3.05
CA ILE A 126 -5.33 6.27 2.97
C ILE A 126 -4.62 7.33 2.14
N TRP A 127 -5.17 7.65 0.97
CA TRP A 127 -4.62 8.64 0.06
C TRP A 127 -4.56 10.03 0.69
N ALA A 128 -5.67 10.49 1.30
CA ALA A 128 -5.77 11.81 1.92
C ALA A 128 -4.74 12.01 3.06
N LYS A 129 -4.43 10.95 3.82
CA LYS A 129 -3.37 10.98 4.85
C LYS A 129 -1.97 11.18 4.28
N ARG A 130 -1.72 10.71 3.06
CA ARG A 130 -0.41 10.85 2.39
C ARG A 130 -0.25 12.24 1.78
N VAL A 131 -1.31 12.77 1.20
CA VAL A 131 -1.29 14.07 0.50
C VAL A 131 -1.36 15.25 1.47
N ASN A 132 -2.15 15.14 2.54
CA ASN A 132 -2.25 16.17 3.58
C ASN A 132 -1.71 15.62 4.92
N PRO A 133 -0.40 15.67 5.17
CA PRO A 133 0.16 15.29 6.45
C PRO A 133 -0.31 16.29 7.52
N VAL A 134 -1.27 15.88 8.34
CA VAL A 134 -1.73 16.66 9.49
C VAL A 134 -0.86 16.33 10.69
N MET A 135 -0.12 17.31 11.21
CA MET A 135 0.55 17.18 12.50
C MET A 135 -0.49 17.40 13.61
N HIS A 136 -0.91 16.32 14.27
CA HIS A 136 -1.73 16.44 15.48
C HIS A 136 -0.86 17.02 16.61
N MET A 137 -1.05 18.30 16.91
CA MET A 137 -0.47 18.93 18.09
C MET A 137 -1.31 18.59 19.32
N ASN A 138 -0.77 17.77 20.21
CA ASN A 138 -1.39 17.53 21.50
C ASN A 138 -1.26 18.80 22.36
N HIS A 139 -2.38 19.43 22.71
CA HIS A 139 -2.40 20.60 23.57
C HIS A 139 -2.69 20.18 25.02
N LYS A 140 -1.76 20.45 25.94
CA LYS A 140 -1.99 20.27 27.37
C LYS A 140 -2.78 21.47 27.89
N SER A 141 -3.92 21.23 28.54
CA SER A 141 -4.78 22.29 29.07
C SER A 141 -3.99 23.27 29.94
N GLY A 142 -4.09 24.58 29.65
CA GLY A 142 -3.43 25.65 30.38
C GLY A 142 -2.00 26.00 29.93
N ASP A 143 -1.44 25.31 28.93
CA ASP A 143 -0.06 25.50 28.49
C ASP A 143 0.09 26.63 27.44
N LYS A 144 -0.94 26.88 26.60
CA LYS A 144 -0.99 28.07 25.71
C LYS A 144 -2.40 28.62 25.63
N MET A 145 -2.50 29.94 25.54
CA MET A 145 -3.73 30.67 25.24
C MET A 145 -3.62 31.25 23.83
N TYR A 146 -4.61 30.96 22.99
CA TYR A 146 -4.76 31.60 21.67
C TYR A 146 -5.81 32.69 21.78
N VAL A 147 -5.48 33.90 21.31
CA VAL A 147 -6.40 35.05 21.29
C VAL A 147 -6.59 35.47 19.85
N ASP A 148 -7.79 35.28 19.31
CA ASP A 148 -8.16 35.81 18.01
C ASP A 148 -8.53 37.29 18.16
N TYR A 149 -7.65 38.16 17.69
CA TYR A 149 -7.91 39.60 17.65
C TYR A 149 -8.63 39.95 16.33
N ALA A 150 -9.95 39.99 16.37
CA ALA A 150 -10.77 40.55 15.30
C ALA A 150 -10.60 42.08 15.29
N GLY A 151 -9.62 42.59 14.55
CA GLY A 151 -9.16 43.98 14.60
C GLY A 151 -10.14 45.08 14.15
N LYS A 152 -11.46 44.86 14.25
CA LYS A 152 -12.47 45.90 14.06
C LYS A 152 -12.92 46.41 15.42
N THR A 153 -12.54 47.64 15.74
CA THR A 153 -13.07 48.36 16.90
C THR A 153 -14.58 48.51 16.72
N LEU A 154 -15.36 47.96 17.64
CA LEU A 154 -16.77 48.31 17.76
C LEU A 154 -16.82 49.76 18.24
N LEU A 155 -17.20 50.67 17.33
CA LEU A 155 -17.64 52.02 17.64
C LEU A 155 -19.11 51.99 18.05
#